data_AF-R7NHC7-F1
#
_entry.id   AF-R7NHC7-F1
#
_cell.length_a   1.000
_cell.length_b   1.000
_cell.length_c   1.000
_cell.angle_alpha   90.00
_cell.angle_beta   90.00
_cell.angle_gamma   90.00
#
_symmetry.space_group_name_H-M   'P 1'
#
loop_
_entity.id
_entity.type
_entity.pdbx_description
1 polymer ?
#
loop_
_entity_poly.entity_id
_entity_poly.type
_entity_poly.pdbx_seq_one_letter_code
_entity_poly.pdbx_strand_id
1 'polypeptide(L)'
;MRSGYKVTLGVLTIMILVTITIGTSYSYYSVASKQQDPNKLTTTCFEVSYTDGDSISMNANGTYAYPMSEANALAKVKPYEFTITNTCTTANAKDPINYVVTLNTLTTTPSTLTPSLRYKLNETSPASKENVSAMLTTAPTYDLGTIKNEYNLDTTYNLMSGTLAPGESVTYNLYLWIDENADNSIMGNTFTGKVLIYNYM
;
A
#
# COMPACT_ATOMS: atom_id res chain seq x y z
N MET A 1 72.53 34.22 -40.89
CA MET A 1 71.52 33.45 -40.11
C MET A 1 71.51 32.00 -40.60
N ARG A 2 71.98 31.05 -39.78
CA ARG A 2 72.14 29.62 -40.16
C ARG A 2 70.76 28.95 -40.37
N SER A 3 70.56 28.33 -41.53
CA SER A 3 69.29 27.68 -41.94
C SER A 3 68.69 26.70 -40.91
N GLY A 4 69.54 26.07 -40.08
CA GLY A 4 69.11 25.10 -39.06
C GLY A 4 68.20 25.66 -37.95
N TYR A 5 68.25 26.96 -37.62
CA TYR A 5 67.36 27.53 -36.59
C TYR A 5 65.90 27.63 -37.09
N LYS A 6 65.69 27.87 -38.39
CA LYS A 6 64.36 27.99 -38.99
C LYS A 6 63.63 26.65 -39.03
N VAL A 7 64.39 25.57 -39.30
CA VAL A 7 63.87 24.19 -39.31
C VAL A 7 63.54 23.73 -37.89
N THR A 8 64.43 23.97 -36.92
CA THR A 8 64.17 23.61 -35.51
C THR A 8 63.01 24.40 -34.91
N LEU A 9 62.87 25.70 -35.24
CA LEU A 9 61.73 26.51 -34.81
C LEU A 9 60.41 26.02 -35.45
N GLY A 10 60.44 25.61 -36.72
CA GLY A 10 59.27 25.04 -37.39
C GLY A 10 58.83 23.69 -36.82
N VAL A 11 59.78 22.85 -36.41
CA VAL A 11 59.45 21.56 -35.74
C VAL A 11 58.86 21.82 -34.36
N LEU A 12 59.38 22.79 -33.62
CA LEU A 12 58.89 23.13 -32.28
C LEU A 12 57.45 23.67 -32.33
N THR A 13 57.12 24.53 -33.30
CA THR A 13 55.77 25.07 -33.45
C THR A 13 54.76 23.99 -33.82
N ILE A 14 55.15 23.03 -34.66
CA ILE A 14 54.30 21.88 -35.02
C ILE A 14 54.05 20.99 -33.79
N MET A 15 55.07 20.70 -32.98
CA MET A 15 54.93 19.93 -31.73
C MET A 15 53.96 20.60 -30.75
N ILE A 16 54.05 21.92 -30.60
CA ILE A 16 53.14 22.69 -29.74
C ILE A 16 51.71 22.63 -30.26
N LEU A 17 51.49 22.77 -31.57
CA LEU A 17 50.17 22.65 -32.19
C LEU A 17 49.53 21.28 -31.95
N VAL A 18 50.30 20.20 -32.03
CA VAL A 18 49.80 18.83 -31.79
C VAL A 18 49.42 18.60 -30.32
N THR A 19 50.19 19.14 -29.37
CA THR A 19 49.86 18.96 -27.94
C THR A 19 48.60 19.71 -27.51
N ILE A 20 48.32 20.87 -28.12
CA ILE A 20 47.10 21.65 -27.85
C ILE A 20 45.84 20.93 -28.35
N THR A 21 45.88 20.27 -29.51
CA THR A 21 44.71 19.55 -30.07
C THR A 21 44.40 18.26 -29.32
N ILE A 22 45.41 17.58 -28.79
CA ILE A 22 45.23 16.40 -27.94
C ILE A 22 44.63 16.83 -26.59
N GLY A 23 45.10 17.94 -26.00
CA GLY A 23 44.61 18.45 -24.72
C GLY A 23 43.12 18.81 -24.71
N THR A 24 42.60 19.39 -25.79
CA THR A 24 41.16 19.71 -25.91
C THR A 24 40.28 18.48 -26.11
N SER A 25 40.83 17.39 -26.66
CA SER A 25 40.09 16.12 -26.83
C SER A 25 39.81 15.43 -25.49
N TYR A 26 40.74 15.55 -24.52
CA TYR A 26 40.58 14.96 -23.19
C TYR A 26 39.56 15.71 -22.31
N SER A 27 39.32 17.00 -22.50
CA SER A 27 38.30 17.74 -21.73
C SER A 27 36.87 17.46 -22.20
N TYR A 28 36.69 17.20 -23.49
CA TYR A 28 35.41 16.82 -24.09
C TYR A 28 34.92 15.43 -23.68
N TYR A 29 35.83 14.55 -23.24
CA TYR A 29 35.50 13.22 -22.72
C TYR A 29 35.21 13.19 -21.21
N SER A 30 34.88 14.34 -20.60
CA SER A 30 34.28 14.36 -19.26
C SER A 30 32.83 13.87 -19.34
N VAL A 31 32.66 12.55 -19.39
CA VAL A 31 31.35 11.90 -19.31
C VAL A 31 30.83 12.07 -17.89
N ALA A 32 30.16 13.19 -17.64
CA ALA A 32 29.33 13.35 -16.46
C ALA A 32 28.05 12.55 -16.71
N SER A 33 28.05 11.28 -16.31
CA SER A 33 26.83 10.48 -16.21
C SER A 33 25.92 11.12 -15.17
N LYS A 34 25.03 12.00 -15.61
CA LYS A 34 23.92 12.46 -14.79
C LYS A 34 22.94 11.30 -14.71
N GLN A 35 22.66 10.88 -13.48
CA GLN A 35 21.66 9.87 -13.19
C GLN A 35 20.32 10.33 -13.82
N GLN A 36 19.80 9.58 -14.80
CA GLN A 36 18.53 9.92 -15.46
C GLN A 36 17.33 9.60 -14.57
N ASP A 37 17.48 8.63 -13.67
CA ASP A 37 16.44 8.20 -12.75
C ASP A 37 16.77 8.65 -11.32
N PRO A 38 15.83 9.24 -10.55
CA PRO A 38 16.06 9.53 -9.15
C PRO A 38 16.40 8.26 -8.37
N ASN A 39 17.30 8.36 -7.38
CA ASN A 39 17.50 7.29 -6.39
C ASN A 39 16.20 7.10 -5.61
N LYS A 40 15.41 6.09 -6.00
CA LYS A 40 14.17 5.74 -5.30
C LYS A 40 14.52 4.93 -4.05
N LEU A 41 14.90 5.63 -2.99
CA LEU A 41 14.99 5.05 -1.65
C LEU A 41 13.56 4.85 -1.12
N THR A 42 13.03 3.63 -1.22
CA THR A 42 11.75 3.28 -0.58
C THR A 42 12.08 2.65 0.77
N THR A 43 11.83 3.39 1.86
CA THR A 43 12.18 2.99 3.23
C THR A 43 11.01 2.33 3.97
N THR A 44 10.06 1.73 3.26
CA THR A 44 8.84 1.21 3.89
C THR A 44 9.01 -0.24 4.27
N CYS A 45 9.17 -0.51 5.56
CA CYS A 45 9.17 -1.84 6.15
C CYS A 45 7.77 -2.44 6.35
N PHE A 46 6.84 -2.07 5.47
CA PHE A 46 5.44 -2.40 5.63
C PHE A 46 4.90 -2.96 4.32
N GLU A 47 4.39 -4.18 4.38
CA GLU A 47 3.82 -4.87 3.25
C GLU A 47 2.45 -5.40 3.62
N VAL A 48 1.49 -5.24 2.69
CA VAL A 48 0.16 -5.84 2.80
C VAL A 48 -0.07 -6.71 1.60
N SER A 49 -0.48 -7.94 1.83
CA SER A 49 -0.85 -8.90 0.80
C SER A 49 -2.34 -9.22 0.91
N TYR A 50 -3.09 -9.05 -0.18
CA TYR A 50 -4.52 -9.37 -0.24
C TYR A 50 -4.72 -10.65 -1.04
N THR A 51 -5.31 -11.68 -0.42
CA THR A 51 -5.57 -12.96 -1.09
C THR A 51 -6.73 -12.84 -2.09
N ASP A 52 -7.68 -11.94 -1.83
CA ASP A 52 -8.92 -11.75 -2.62
C ASP A 52 -8.94 -10.50 -3.53
N GLY A 53 -7.80 -9.82 -3.71
CA GLY A 53 -7.69 -8.56 -4.46
C GLY A 53 -8.19 -7.34 -3.69
N ASP A 54 -8.34 -6.17 -4.33
CA ASP A 54 -8.56 -4.89 -3.63
C ASP A 54 -10.01 -4.61 -3.20
N SER A 55 -11.00 -5.30 -3.77
CA SER A 55 -12.42 -5.04 -3.55
C SER A 55 -13.09 -6.15 -2.77
N ILE A 56 -13.92 -5.77 -1.78
CA ILE A 56 -14.74 -6.72 -1.06
C ILE A 56 -16.08 -6.86 -1.78
N SER A 57 -16.33 -8.04 -2.37
CA SER A 57 -17.66 -8.41 -2.82
C SER A 57 -18.31 -9.32 -1.79
N MET A 58 -19.41 -8.86 -1.18
CA MET A 58 -20.24 -9.67 -0.29
C MET A 58 -21.05 -10.74 -1.03
N ASN A 59 -20.99 -10.75 -2.37
CA ASN A 59 -21.61 -11.75 -3.22
C ASN A 59 -20.52 -12.53 -3.97
N ALA A 60 -20.04 -13.60 -3.33
CA ALA A 60 -19.30 -14.64 -4.01
C ALA A 60 -20.29 -15.77 -4.36
N ASN A 61 -20.44 -16.07 -5.66
CA ASN A 61 -21.30 -17.11 -6.24
C ASN A 61 -22.77 -16.74 -6.57
N GLY A 62 -23.06 -15.50 -6.95
CA GLY A 62 -24.33 -15.15 -7.63
C GLY A 62 -25.60 -15.34 -6.80
N THR A 63 -25.46 -15.48 -5.48
CA THR A 63 -26.59 -15.61 -4.56
C THR A 63 -26.84 -14.25 -3.93
N TYR A 64 -28.09 -13.78 -3.92
CA TYR A 64 -28.44 -12.55 -3.23
C TYR A 64 -27.94 -12.59 -1.78
N ALA A 65 -27.24 -11.55 -1.34
CA ALA A 65 -26.93 -11.40 0.08
C ALA A 65 -28.26 -11.21 0.82
N TYR A 66 -28.55 -12.09 1.79
CA TYR A 66 -29.75 -12.04 2.61
C TYR A 66 -29.39 -11.86 4.09
N PRO A 67 -30.28 -11.25 4.89
CA PRO A 67 -30.14 -11.17 6.35
C PRO A 67 -29.86 -12.54 6.95
N MET A 68 -28.82 -12.67 7.76
CA MET A 68 -28.46 -13.94 8.39
C MET A 68 -27.81 -13.77 9.76
N SER A 69 -27.96 -14.80 10.60
CA SER A 69 -27.30 -14.86 11.90
C SER A 69 -25.79 -15.03 11.76
N GLU A 70 -25.03 -14.65 12.80
CA GLU A 70 -23.56 -14.79 12.82
C GLU A 70 -23.11 -16.22 12.51
N ALA A 71 -23.75 -17.22 13.13
CA ALA A 71 -23.40 -18.62 12.92
C ALA A 71 -23.53 -19.06 11.44
N ASN A 72 -24.57 -18.58 10.75
CA ASN A 72 -24.75 -18.84 9.33
C ASN A 72 -23.76 -18.05 8.47
N ALA A 73 -23.47 -16.80 8.85
CA ALA A 73 -22.49 -15.96 8.16
C ALA A 73 -21.11 -16.60 8.17
N LEU A 74 -20.62 -17.03 9.34
CA LEU A 74 -19.30 -17.66 9.46
C LEU A 74 -19.20 -19.02 8.75
N ALA A 75 -20.32 -19.71 8.55
CA ALA A 75 -20.37 -20.98 7.83
C ALA A 75 -20.51 -20.85 6.31
N LYS A 76 -21.10 -19.75 5.81
CA LYS A 76 -21.48 -19.61 4.39
C LYS A 76 -20.76 -18.48 3.65
N VAL A 77 -20.33 -17.44 4.35
CA VAL A 77 -19.67 -16.28 3.76
C VAL A 77 -18.17 -16.57 3.67
N LYS A 78 -17.62 -16.44 2.47
CA LYS A 78 -16.16 -16.46 2.28
C LYS A 78 -15.57 -15.20 2.92
N PRO A 79 -14.65 -15.30 3.90
CA PRO A 79 -13.99 -14.13 4.46
C PRO A 79 -13.10 -13.47 3.41
N TYR A 80 -12.92 -12.16 3.55
CA TYR A 80 -11.89 -11.42 2.85
C TYR A 80 -10.57 -11.54 3.62
N GLU A 81 -9.60 -12.22 3.03
CA GLU A 81 -8.32 -12.53 3.67
C GLU A 81 -7.21 -11.56 3.23
N PHE A 82 -6.47 -11.04 4.21
CA PHE A 82 -5.28 -10.23 3.97
C PHE A 82 -4.24 -10.44 5.07
N THR A 83 -2.97 -10.26 4.71
CA THR A 83 -1.82 -10.39 5.61
C THR A 83 -1.06 -9.08 5.67
N ILE A 84 -0.77 -8.64 6.89
CA ILE A 84 0.07 -7.47 7.17
C ILE A 84 1.42 -7.99 7.65
N THR A 85 2.49 -7.54 7.02
CA THR A 85 3.86 -7.98 7.32
C THR A 85 4.74 -6.76 7.62
N ASN A 86 5.41 -6.80 8.77
CA ASN A 86 6.52 -5.91 9.06
C ASN A 86 7.81 -6.49 8.46
N THR A 87 8.19 -6.00 7.28
CA THR A 87 9.37 -6.49 6.53
C THR A 87 10.69 -5.95 7.07
N CYS A 88 10.67 -5.07 8.08
CA CYS A 88 11.89 -4.66 8.77
C CYS A 88 12.48 -5.86 9.52
N THR A 89 13.80 -6.01 9.43
CA THR A 89 14.53 -6.95 10.28
C THR A 89 15.07 -6.21 11.49
N THR A 90 15.42 -6.95 12.55
CA THR A 90 16.08 -6.39 13.75
C THR A 90 17.41 -5.68 13.45
N ALA A 91 17.98 -5.89 12.26
CA ALA A 91 19.16 -5.19 11.77
C ALA A 91 18.83 -3.79 11.19
N ASN A 92 17.62 -3.59 10.69
CA ASN A 92 17.20 -2.40 9.96
C ASN A 92 16.23 -1.51 10.76
N ALA A 93 15.43 -2.08 11.66
CA ALA A 93 14.66 -1.34 12.66
C ALA A 93 14.49 -2.15 13.94
N LYS A 94 14.47 -1.45 15.07
CA LYS A 94 14.21 -2.04 16.38
C LYS A 94 12.79 -1.78 16.89
N ASP A 95 12.18 -0.70 16.43
CA ASP A 95 10.86 -0.28 16.91
C ASP A 95 9.76 -1.04 16.17
N PRO A 96 8.70 -1.44 16.88
CA PRO A 96 7.55 -2.06 16.25
C PRO A 96 6.76 -1.04 15.43
N ILE A 97 6.04 -1.52 14.41
CA ILE A 97 5.17 -0.69 13.58
C ILE A 97 3.75 -0.78 14.13
N ASN A 98 3.11 0.37 14.34
CA ASN A 98 1.69 0.44 14.66
C ASN A 98 0.88 0.49 13.36
N TYR A 99 -0.28 -0.16 13.34
CA TYR A 99 -1.17 -0.15 12.19
C TYR A 99 -2.64 -0.07 12.59
N VAL A 100 -3.44 0.45 11.67
CA VAL A 100 -4.90 0.54 11.76
C VAL A 100 -5.50 -0.13 10.54
N VAL A 101 -6.35 -1.12 10.78
CA VAL A 101 -7.15 -1.78 9.74
C VAL A 101 -8.46 -1.03 9.59
N THR A 102 -8.70 -0.51 8.39
CA THR A 102 -9.90 0.28 8.11
C THR A 102 -10.74 -0.34 6.99
N LEU A 103 -12.06 -0.22 7.11
CA LEU A 103 -13.00 -0.50 6.03
C LEU A 103 -13.63 0.81 5.59
N ASN A 104 -13.51 1.12 4.30
CA ASN A 104 -13.82 2.44 3.76
C ASN A 104 -14.94 2.35 2.74
N THR A 105 -15.99 3.15 2.87
CA THR A 105 -16.96 3.38 1.81
C THR A 105 -16.41 4.38 0.79
N LEU A 106 -16.94 4.36 -0.43
CA LEU A 106 -16.47 5.22 -1.52
C LEU A 106 -17.47 6.35 -1.80
N THR A 107 -16.96 7.55 -2.11
CA THR A 107 -17.81 8.68 -2.52
C THR A 107 -18.38 8.49 -3.93
N THR A 108 -17.67 7.77 -4.81
CA THR A 108 -18.04 7.54 -6.21
C THR A 108 -19.12 6.49 -6.37
N THR A 109 -19.13 5.49 -5.49
CA THR A 109 -20.17 4.45 -5.41
C THR A 109 -20.63 4.33 -3.96
N PRO A 110 -21.51 5.24 -3.51
CA PRO A 110 -21.97 5.28 -2.13
C PRO A 110 -22.61 3.96 -1.71
N SER A 111 -22.25 3.50 -0.51
CA SER A 111 -22.83 2.30 0.08
C SER A 111 -24.11 2.66 0.83
N THR A 112 -25.23 2.06 0.44
CA THR A 112 -26.53 2.26 1.11
C THR A 112 -26.85 1.15 2.12
N LEU A 113 -26.13 0.02 2.05
CA LEU A 113 -26.35 -1.14 2.92
C LEU A 113 -25.69 -1.02 4.30
N THR A 114 -24.77 -0.06 4.48
CA THR A 114 -23.95 0.13 5.70
C THR A 114 -24.70 0.05 7.03
N PRO A 115 -25.92 0.63 7.19
CA PRO A 115 -26.67 0.56 8.45
C PRO A 115 -27.06 -0.85 8.89
N SER A 116 -27.15 -1.79 7.95
CA SER A 116 -27.56 -3.17 8.20
C SER A 116 -26.40 -4.16 8.08
N LEU A 117 -25.16 -3.68 7.99
CA LEU A 117 -23.98 -4.54 7.90
C LEU A 117 -23.40 -4.84 9.27
N ARG A 118 -23.07 -6.12 9.46
CA ARG A 118 -22.17 -6.56 10.53
C ARG A 118 -20.81 -6.91 9.97
N TYR A 119 -19.80 -6.80 10.83
CA TYR A 119 -18.47 -7.28 10.56
C TYR A 119 -17.95 -8.13 11.73
N LYS A 120 -17.02 -9.03 11.41
CA LYS A 120 -16.18 -9.74 12.38
C LYS A 120 -14.81 -9.91 11.75
N LEU A 121 -13.77 -9.41 12.41
CA LEU A 121 -12.40 -9.44 11.93
C LEU A 121 -11.62 -10.43 12.80
N ASN A 122 -11.37 -11.64 12.32
CA ASN A 122 -10.63 -12.64 13.09
C ASN A 122 -9.15 -12.64 12.70
N GLU A 123 -8.28 -12.85 13.67
CA GLU A 123 -6.87 -13.15 13.42
C GLU A 123 -6.76 -14.66 13.16
N THR A 124 -6.06 -15.06 12.10
CA THR A 124 -5.89 -16.48 11.75
C THR A 124 -4.46 -16.97 11.97
N SER A 125 -3.49 -16.07 11.84
CA SER A 125 -2.05 -16.31 12.02
C SER A 125 -1.41 -15.07 12.67
N PRO A 126 -0.45 -15.21 13.60
CA PRO A 126 0.25 -16.44 14.00
C PRO A 126 -0.53 -17.34 14.97
N ALA A 127 -1.52 -16.78 15.67
CA ALA A 127 -2.45 -17.51 16.52
C ALA A 127 -3.88 -17.14 16.12
N SER A 128 -4.75 -18.14 16.03
CA SER A 128 -6.14 -17.89 15.71
C SER A 128 -6.85 -17.24 16.90
N LYS A 129 -7.41 -16.05 16.69
CA LYS A 129 -8.18 -15.32 17.70
C LYS A 129 -9.45 -14.79 17.07
N GLU A 130 -10.58 -15.21 17.64
CA GLU A 130 -11.89 -14.70 17.27
C GLU A 130 -12.17 -13.38 17.99
N ASN A 131 -12.57 -12.38 17.22
CA ASN A 131 -13.02 -11.10 17.78
C ASN A 131 -14.55 -11.04 17.82
N VAL A 132 -15.09 -10.12 18.62
CA VAL A 132 -16.54 -9.95 18.74
C VAL A 132 -17.10 -9.33 17.45
N SER A 133 -18.24 -9.81 16.96
CA SER A 133 -18.93 -9.17 15.85
C SER A 133 -19.63 -7.88 16.29
N ALA A 134 -19.70 -6.91 15.40
CA ALA A 134 -20.41 -5.66 15.64
C ALA A 134 -21.10 -5.16 14.37
N MET A 135 -22.06 -4.25 14.54
CA MET A 135 -22.59 -3.49 13.40
C MET A 135 -21.52 -2.54 12.89
N LEU A 136 -21.38 -2.39 11.57
CA LEU A 136 -20.36 -1.54 10.96
C LEU A 136 -20.52 -0.08 11.41
N THR A 137 -21.75 0.39 11.58
CA THR A 137 -22.06 1.74 12.08
C THR A 137 -21.64 1.99 13.53
N THR A 138 -21.35 0.94 14.29
CA THR A 138 -20.86 1.07 15.68
C THR A 138 -19.32 1.13 15.77
N ALA A 139 -18.63 0.83 14.66
CA ALA A 139 -17.18 0.97 14.60
C ALA A 139 -16.81 2.47 14.66
N PRO A 140 -15.79 2.85 15.45
CA PRO A 140 -15.32 4.22 15.48
C PRO A 140 -14.80 4.63 14.10
N THR A 141 -14.96 5.89 13.75
CA THR A 141 -14.38 6.43 12.51
C THR A 141 -12.91 6.78 12.70
N TYR A 142 -12.13 6.70 11.62
CA TYR A 142 -10.72 7.09 11.61
C TYR A 142 -10.47 8.14 10.52
N ASP A 143 -9.72 9.17 10.86
CA ASP A 143 -9.36 10.21 9.90
C ASP A 143 -8.05 9.86 9.17
N LEU A 144 -8.17 9.52 7.89
CA LEU A 144 -7.04 9.24 7.00
C LEU A 144 -6.42 10.52 6.39
N GLY A 145 -6.90 11.71 6.75
CA GLY A 145 -6.36 12.98 6.29
C GLY A 145 -6.38 13.09 4.76
N THR A 146 -5.24 13.40 4.15
CA THR A 146 -5.12 13.58 2.70
C THR A 146 -5.40 12.30 1.89
N ILE A 147 -5.14 11.12 2.47
CA ILE A 147 -5.38 9.82 1.84
C ILE A 147 -6.88 9.64 1.54
N LYS A 148 -7.76 10.22 2.38
CA LYS A 148 -9.21 10.17 2.17
C LYS A 148 -9.61 10.68 0.77
N ASN A 149 -9.01 11.79 0.36
CA ASN A 149 -9.31 12.42 -0.93
C ASN A 149 -8.64 11.68 -2.09
N GLU A 150 -7.41 11.20 -1.91
CA GLU A 150 -6.66 10.45 -2.93
C GLU A 150 -7.39 9.17 -3.36
N TYR A 151 -8.02 8.48 -2.41
CA TYR A 151 -8.71 7.21 -2.66
C TYR A 151 -10.23 7.36 -2.82
N ASN A 152 -10.77 8.59 -2.85
CA ASN A 152 -12.21 8.88 -2.95
C ASN A 152 -13.03 8.18 -1.85
N LEU A 153 -12.56 8.26 -0.61
CA LEU A 153 -13.17 7.62 0.54
C LEU A 153 -14.23 8.53 1.17
N ASP A 154 -15.38 7.95 1.52
CA ASP A 154 -16.48 8.65 2.17
C ASP A 154 -16.40 8.51 3.70
N THR A 155 -16.70 7.31 4.21
CA THR A 155 -16.62 6.99 5.63
C THR A 155 -15.57 5.91 5.85
N THR A 156 -14.66 6.15 6.80
CA THR A 156 -13.58 5.24 7.19
C THR A 156 -13.90 4.65 8.55
N TYR A 157 -14.21 3.37 8.60
CA TYR A 157 -14.48 2.63 9.84
C TYR A 157 -13.19 1.96 10.33
N ASN A 158 -12.77 2.25 11.56
CA ASN A 158 -11.67 1.56 12.22
C ASN A 158 -12.16 0.21 12.75
N LEU A 159 -11.68 -0.87 12.14
CA LEU A 159 -12.06 -2.23 12.55
C LEU A 159 -11.16 -2.74 13.68
N MET A 160 -9.88 -2.38 13.64
CA MET A 160 -8.87 -2.81 14.61
C MET A 160 -7.61 -1.96 14.50
N SER A 161 -6.88 -1.86 15.61
CA SER A 161 -5.51 -1.36 15.63
C SER A 161 -4.60 -2.38 16.30
N GLY A 162 -3.34 -2.42 15.89
CA GLY A 162 -2.37 -3.36 16.41
C GLY A 162 -0.94 -2.88 16.23
N THR A 163 -0.01 -3.71 16.68
CA THR A 163 1.42 -3.45 16.65
C THR A 163 2.15 -4.72 16.19
N LEU A 164 3.11 -4.58 15.28
CA LEU A 164 3.94 -5.68 14.77
C LEU A 164 5.41 -5.42 15.04
N ALA A 165 6.09 -6.35 15.71
CA ALA A 165 7.54 -6.29 15.87
C ALA A 165 8.24 -6.54 14.52
N PRO A 166 9.54 -6.19 14.40
CA PRO A 166 10.31 -6.45 13.18
C PRO A 166 10.29 -7.92 12.78
N GLY A 167 9.89 -8.21 11.53
CA GLY A 167 9.80 -9.55 10.96
C GLY A 167 8.50 -10.29 11.26
N GLU A 168 7.60 -9.71 12.05
CA GLU A 168 6.31 -10.32 12.34
C GLU A 168 5.28 -10.06 11.24
N SER A 169 4.35 -11.00 11.12
CA SER A 169 3.18 -10.88 10.27
C SER A 169 1.92 -11.31 11.01
N VAL A 170 0.79 -10.76 10.59
CA VAL A 170 -0.53 -11.14 11.07
C VAL A 170 -1.46 -11.31 9.88
N THR A 171 -2.25 -12.37 9.88
CA THR A 171 -3.26 -12.64 8.85
C THR A 171 -4.64 -12.47 9.45
N TYR A 172 -5.50 -11.78 8.71
CA TYR A 172 -6.86 -11.47 9.10
C TYR A 172 -7.88 -12.05 8.13
N ASN A 173 -8.99 -12.53 8.68
CA ASN A 173 -10.20 -12.88 7.95
C ASN A 173 -11.32 -11.91 8.33
N LEU A 174 -11.68 -11.03 7.40
CA LEU A 174 -12.80 -10.12 7.54
C LEU A 174 -14.08 -10.76 6.99
N TYR A 175 -15.03 -11.00 7.88
CA TYR A 175 -16.38 -11.40 7.52
C TYR A 175 -17.27 -10.17 7.48
N LEU A 176 -18.06 -10.04 6.42
CA LEU A 176 -19.13 -9.05 6.29
C LEU A 176 -20.44 -9.75 5.93
N TRP A 177 -21.52 -9.42 6.63
CA TRP A 177 -22.85 -9.95 6.32
C TRP A 177 -23.95 -8.96 6.70
N ILE A 178 -25.15 -9.21 6.21
CA ILE A 178 -26.35 -8.43 6.54
C ILE A 178 -26.92 -8.95 7.86
N ASP A 179 -27.13 -8.05 8.81
CA ASP A 179 -27.72 -8.36 10.11
C ASP A 179 -29.08 -9.07 9.95
N GLU A 180 -29.34 -10.09 10.76
CA GLU A 180 -30.57 -10.88 10.68
C GLU A 180 -31.84 -10.05 10.93
N ASN A 181 -31.73 -8.91 11.61
CA ASN A 181 -32.85 -8.01 11.90
C ASN A 181 -33.08 -6.97 10.78
N ALA A 182 -32.32 -7.02 9.69
CA ALA A 182 -32.54 -6.15 8.55
C ALA A 182 -33.90 -6.43 7.90
N ASP A 183 -34.69 -5.39 7.68
CA ASP A 183 -36.02 -5.48 7.08
C ASP A 183 -35.96 -5.35 5.54
N ASN A 184 -37.12 -5.36 4.88
CA ASN A 184 -37.19 -5.28 3.42
C ASN A 184 -36.71 -3.93 2.85
N SER A 185 -36.42 -2.91 3.66
CA SER A 185 -35.88 -1.62 3.18
C SER A 185 -34.47 -1.76 2.59
N ILE A 186 -33.78 -2.85 2.88
CA ILE A 186 -32.45 -3.13 2.34
C ILE A 186 -32.47 -3.75 0.94
N MET A 187 -33.64 -4.08 0.39
CA MET A 187 -33.74 -4.68 -0.95
C MET A 187 -33.26 -3.69 -2.03
N GLY A 188 -32.29 -4.13 -2.83
CA GLY A 188 -31.67 -3.30 -3.87
C GLY A 188 -30.55 -2.39 -3.37
N ASN A 189 -30.29 -2.36 -2.06
CA ASN A 189 -29.12 -1.66 -1.52
C ASN A 189 -27.83 -2.44 -1.80
N THR A 190 -26.74 -1.69 -1.91
CA THR A 190 -25.42 -2.26 -2.21
C THR A 190 -24.40 -1.76 -1.21
N PHE A 191 -23.37 -2.58 -1.01
CA PHE A 191 -22.16 -2.20 -0.30
C PHE A 191 -20.99 -2.26 -1.26
N THR A 192 -20.24 -1.17 -1.32
CA THR A 192 -18.96 -1.08 -2.02
C THR A 192 -17.97 -0.42 -1.10
N GLY A 193 -16.93 -1.17 -0.73
CA GLY A 193 -15.88 -0.66 0.14
C GLY A 193 -14.51 -1.24 -0.16
N LYS A 194 -13.50 -0.61 0.44
CA LYS A 194 -12.09 -0.99 0.35
C LYS A 194 -11.49 -1.16 1.74
N VAL A 195 -10.71 -2.22 1.92
CA VAL A 195 -9.85 -2.33 3.10
C VAL A 195 -8.60 -1.51 2.85
N LEU A 196 -8.24 -0.65 3.80
CA LEU A 196 -6.96 0.06 3.78
C LEU A 196 -6.29 -0.13 5.13
N ILE A 197 -4.99 -0.37 5.09
CA ILE A 197 -4.18 -0.51 6.28
C ILE A 197 -3.25 0.69 6.33
N TYR A 198 -3.40 1.48 7.40
CA TYR A 198 -2.55 2.63 7.65
C TYR A 198 -1.51 2.26 8.71
N ASN A 199 -0.23 2.49 8.42
CA ASN A 199 0.85 2.25 9.38
C ASN A 199 1.48 3.56 9.85
N TYR A 200 1.94 3.59 11.10
CA TYR A 200 2.66 4.71 11.70
C TYR A 200 3.69 4.22 12.72
N MET A 201 4.69 5.06 12.99
CA MET A 201 5.72 4.84 14.02
C MET A 201 5.41 5.70 15.24
#